data_AF-A0A2A2FCL8-F1
#
_entry.id   AF-A0A2A2FCL8-F1
#
_cell.length_a   1.000
_cell.length_b   1.000
_cell.length_c   1.000
_cell.angle_alpha   90.00
_cell.angle_beta   90.00
_cell.angle_gamma   90.00
#
_symmetry.space_group_name_H-M   'P 1'
#
loop_
_entity.id
_entity.type
_entity.pdbx_description
1 polymer ?
#
loop_
_entity_poly.entity_id
_entity_poly.type
_entity_poly.pdbx_seq_one_letter_code
_entity_poly.pdbx_strand_id
1 'polypeptide(L)'
;MSGRVGTESIWAELLDLLERTFALRGDINIGRRTFHMLKECGLEDVQIRTSVQALQDRHPYMRMPLIGARAMRERMLQAGLTSEKELDHLIQAVEEAVNDPDRVQVTFTLVQVWGVVGEAKTDTDL
;
A
#
# COMPACT_ATOMS: atom_id res chain seq x y z
N MET A 1 20.10 -15.13 20.18
CA MET A 1 18.81 -14.83 19.53
C MET A 1 17.92 -14.14 20.55
N SER A 2 17.91 -12.80 20.55
CA SER A 2 17.05 -12.00 21.44
C SER A 2 15.91 -11.46 20.60
N GLY A 3 14.75 -12.10 20.70
CA GLY A 3 13.51 -11.57 20.14
C GLY A 3 13.14 -10.28 20.85
N ARG A 4 13.15 -9.16 20.13
CA ARG A 4 12.39 -7.98 20.52
C ARG A 4 11.04 -8.05 19.82
N VAL A 5 10.07 -8.63 20.53
CA VAL A 5 8.66 -8.30 20.35
C VAL A 5 8.45 -7.04 21.19
N GLY A 6 8.10 -5.92 20.55
CA GLY A 6 7.82 -4.66 21.25
C GLY A 6 8.58 -3.44 20.74
N THR A 7 8.49 -3.15 19.44
CA THR A 7 8.57 -1.82 18.85
C THR A 7 7.98 -2.01 17.46
N GLU A 8 6.92 -1.29 17.10
CA GLU A 8 6.48 -1.30 15.71
C GLU A 8 7.67 -0.91 14.84
N SER A 9 7.85 -1.59 13.71
CA SER A 9 8.91 -1.23 12.78
C SER A 9 8.66 0.21 12.36
N ILE A 10 9.65 1.10 12.37
CA ILE A 10 9.52 2.49 11.86
C ILE A 10 8.90 2.53 10.46
N TRP A 11 9.12 1.46 9.69
CA TRP A 11 8.48 1.21 8.41
C TRP A 11 6.96 1.01 8.53
N ALA A 12 6.52 0.19 9.47
CA ALA A 12 5.10 -0.05 9.75
C ALA A 12 4.41 1.23 10.24
N GLU A 13 5.07 2.02 11.08
CA GLU A 13 4.53 3.31 11.54
C GLU A 13 4.32 4.30 10.38
N LEU A 14 5.30 4.39 9.46
CA LEU A 14 5.13 5.23 8.27
C LEU A 14 4.02 4.71 7.35
N LEU A 15 3.89 3.39 7.19
CA LEU A 15 2.82 2.79 6.40
C LEU A 15 1.43 3.03 7.02
N ASP A 16 1.29 2.94 8.34
CA ASP A 16 0.04 3.27 9.04
C ASP A 16 -0.35 4.74 8.82
N LEU A 17 0.61 5.66 8.97
CA LEU A 17 0.37 7.08 8.72
C LEU A 17 -0.07 7.33 7.27
N LEU A 18 0.55 6.65 6.29
CA LEU A 18 0.15 6.71 4.89
C LEU A 18 -1.28 6.18 4.70
N GLU A 19 -1.61 5.03 5.27
CA GLU A 19 -2.94 4.42 5.19
C GLU A 19 -4.02 5.35 5.76
N ARG A 20 -3.79 5.89 6.97
CA ARG A 20 -4.69 6.87 7.61
C ARG A 20 -4.86 8.13 6.77
N THR A 21 -3.80 8.58 6.10
CA THR A 21 -3.86 9.75 5.20
C THR A 21 -4.66 9.44 3.95
N PHE A 22 -4.50 8.26 3.35
CA PHE A 22 -5.30 7.83 2.21
C PHE A 22 -6.78 7.70 2.57
N ALA A 23 -7.10 7.19 3.76
CA ALA A 23 -8.46 7.03 4.26
C ALA A 23 -9.28 8.34 4.29
N LEU A 24 -8.63 9.50 4.26
CA LEU A 24 -9.31 10.80 4.17
C LEU A 24 -10.09 10.98 2.85
N ARG A 25 -9.65 10.33 1.76
CA ARG A 25 -10.19 10.52 0.39
C ARG A 25 -10.24 9.26 -0.47
N GLY A 26 -9.82 8.10 0.05
CA GLY A 26 -9.76 6.86 -0.71
C GLY A 26 -9.33 5.68 0.17
N ASP A 27 -8.93 4.58 -0.47
CA ASP A 27 -8.49 3.35 0.19
C ASP A 27 -7.22 2.85 -0.53
N ILE A 28 -6.07 2.93 0.15
CA ILE A 28 -4.79 2.45 -0.41
C ILE A 28 -4.79 0.92 -0.58
N ASN A 29 -5.65 0.22 0.16
CA ASN A 29 -5.80 -1.23 0.19
C ASN A 29 -7.01 -1.71 -0.65
N ILE A 30 -7.57 -0.85 -1.51
CA ILE A 30 -8.78 -1.15 -2.30
C ILE A 30 -8.67 -2.42 -3.15
N GLY A 31 -7.44 -2.81 -3.53
CA GLY A 31 -7.13 -4.06 -4.22
C GLY A 31 -7.78 -5.29 -3.58
N ARG A 32 -7.90 -5.31 -2.24
CA ARG A 32 -8.54 -6.41 -1.48
C ARG A 32 -10.02 -6.59 -1.81
N ARG A 33 -10.68 -5.54 -2.30
CA ARG A 33 -12.10 -5.52 -2.65
C ARG A 33 -12.33 -5.60 -4.16
N THR A 34 -11.31 -5.28 -4.96
CA THR A 34 -11.42 -5.21 -6.43
C THR A 34 -11.96 -6.49 -7.07
N PHE A 35 -11.64 -7.67 -6.53
CA PHE A 35 -12.22 -8.94 -7.01
C PHE A 35 -13.75 -8.96 -6.94
N HIS A 36 -14.30 -8.53 -5.81
CA HIS A 36 -15.75 -8.46 -5.64
C HIS A 36 -16.35 -7.35 -6.50
N MET A 37 -15.71 -6.18 -6.54
CA MET A 37 -16.17 -5.05 -7.34
C MET A 37 -16.28 -5.39 -8.82
N LEU A 38 -15.32 -6.13 -9.40
CA LEU A 38 -15.39 -6.55 -10.80
C LEU A 38 -16.57 -7.52 -11.04
N LYS A 39 -16.86 -8.41 -10.08
CA LYS A 39 -18.05 -9.26 -10.16
C LYS A 39 -19.35 -8.46 -10.07
N GLU A 40 -19.42 -7.47 -9.19
CA GLU A 40 -20.58 -6.58 -9.07
C GLU A 40 -20.80 -5.74 -10.34
N CYS A 41 -19.72 -5.42 -11.05
CA CYS A 41 -19.78 -4.79 -12.37
C CYS A 41 -20.23 -5.73 -13.51
N GLY A 42 -20.51 -7.01 -13.23
CA GLY A 42 -20.98 -7.97 -14.21
C GLY A 42 -19.88 -8.60 -15.07
N LEU A 43 -18.61 -8.50 -14.65
CA LEU A 43 -17.55 -9.28 -15.32
C LEU A 43 -17.70 -10.76 -14.99
N GLU A 44 -17.48 -11.57 -16.01
CA GLU A 44 -17.45 -13.03 -15.95
C GLU A 44 -16.01 -13.52 -15.77
N ASP A 45 -15.86 -14.77 -15.32
CA ASP A 45 -14.57 -15.45 -15.13
C ASP A 45 -13.52 -14.64 -14.36
N VAL A 46 -13.95 -13.81 -13.41
CA VAL A 46 -13.06 -12.93 -12.65
C VAL A 46 -12.00 -13.75 -11.90
N GLN A 47 -10.74 -13.47 -12.20
CA GLN A 47 -9.55 -14.05 -11.58
C GLN A 47 -8.84 -13.01 -10.70
N ILE A 48 -8.04 -13.51 -9.76
CA ILE A 48 -7.19 -12.70 -8.90
C ILE A 48 -5.79 -13.31 -8.85
N ARG A 49 -4.78 -12.44 -8.83
CA ARG A 49 -3.41 -12.78 -8.47
C ARG A 49 -2.89 -11.78 -7.46
N THR A 50 -2.25 -12.29 -6.41
CA THR A 50 -1.49 -11.48 -5.47
C THR A 50 0.00 -11.76 -5.58
N SER A 51 0.81 -10.77 -5.23
CA SER A 51 2.26 -10.92 -5.16
C SER A 51 2.83 -10.11 -4.00
N VAL A 52 3.76 -10.73 -3.27
CA VAL A 52 4.60 -10.11 -2.24
C VAL A 52 6.03 -10.50 -2.57
N GLN A 53 6.90 -9.51 -2.76
CA GLN A 53 8.30 -9.75 -3.15
C GLN A 53 9.24 -9.32 -2.03
N ALA A 54 10.29 -10.11 -1.78
CA ALA A 54 11.37 -9.70 -0.90
C ALA A 54 12.19 -8.57 -1.56
N LEU A 55 12.59 -7.61 -0.73
CA LEU A 55 13.39 -6.44 -1.08
C LEU A 55 14.64 -6.48 -0.19
N GLN A 56 15.82 -6.38 -0.79
CA GLN A 56 17.11 -6.51 -0.11
C GLN A 56 18.15 -5.61 -0.77
N ASP A 57 19.31 -5.39 -0.13
CA ASP A 57 20.43 -4.60 -0.67
C ASP A 57 19.97 -3.25 -1.23
N ARG A 58 19.26 -2.47 -0.42
CA ARG A 58 18.82 -1.10 -0.76
C ARG A 58 17.95 -1.05 -2.01
N HIS A 59 17.14 -2.09 -2.25
CA HIS A 59 16.26 -2.17 -3.41
C HIS A 59 15.43 -0.89 -3.57
N PRO A 60 15.35 -0.26 -4.77
CA PRO A 60 14.71 1.04 -4.95
C PRO A 60 13.26 1.11 -4.46
N TYR A 61 12.53 -0.01 -4.54
CA TYR A 61 11.15 -0.11 -4.06
C TYR A 61 11.00 0.08 -2.54
N MET A 62 12.07 -0.10 -1.76
CA MET A 62 12.10 0.27 -0.34
C MET A 62 11.96 1.78 -0.14
N ARG A 63 12.10 2.62 -1.17
CA ARG A 63 11.90 4.07 -1.05
C ARG A 63 10.45 4.50 -1.31
N MET A 64 9.57 3.58 -1.70
CA MET A 64 8.18 3.90 -2.05
C MET A 64 7.40 4.61 -0.93
N PRO A 65 7.47 4.19 0.36
CA PRO A 65 6.80 4.92 1.44
C PRO A 65 7.36 6.32 1.65
N LEU A 66 8.66 6.54 1.46
CA LEU A 66 9.27 7.87 1.56
C LEU A 66 8.74 8.82 0.48
N ILE A 67 8.57 8.32 -0.74
CA ILE A 67 7.97 9.09 -1.84
C ILE A 67 6.52 9.46 -1.48
N GLY A 68 5.74 8.49 -1.00
CA GLY A 68 4.36 8.73 -0.55
C GLY A 68 4.27 9.74 0.59
N ALA A 69 5.13 9.63 1.60
CA ALA A 69 5.14 10.51 2.76
C ALA A 69 5.50 11.94 2.37
N ARG A 70 6.49 12.13 1.49
CA ARG A 70 6.85 13.45 0.97
C ARG A 70 5.71 14.06 0.15
N ALA A 71 5.08 13.27 -0.72
CA ALA A 71 3.97 13.73 -1.56
C ALA A 71 2.69 14.08 -0.77
N MET A 72 2.48 13.47 0.39
CA MET A 72 1.28 13.66 1.21
C MET A 72 1.52 14.45 2.50
N ARG A 73 2.73 14.98 2.70
CA ARG A 73 3.14 15.73 3.90
C ARG A 73 2.11 16.78 4.31
N GLU A 74 1.74 17.67 3.41
CA GLU A 74 0.80 18.75 3.72
C GLU A 74 -0.55 18.21 4.18
N ARG A 75 -1.04 17.12 3.57
CA ARG A 75 -2.31 16.50 3.95
C ARG A 75 -2.23 15.87 5.34
N MET A 76 -1.13 15.20 5.67
CA MET A 76 -0.89 14.61 7.00
C MET A 76 -0.95 15.68 8.09
N LEU A 77 -0.28 16.81 7.85
CA LEU A 77 -0.21 17.93 8.80
C LEU A 77 -1.55 18.67 8.92
N GLN A 78 -2.18 18.99 7.80
CA GLN A 78 -3.49 19.67 7.78
C GLN A 78 -4.60 18.83 8.42
N ALA A 79 -4.54 17.50 8.28
CA ALA A 79 -5.47 16.58 8.92
C ALA A 79 -5.15 16.32 10.40
N GLY A 80 -4.07 16.87 10.94
CA GLY A 80 -3.66 16.66 12.34
C GLY A 80 -3.28 15.22 12.66
N LEU A 81 -2.85 14.42 11.67
CA LEU A 81 -2.51 13.01 11.86
C LEU A 81 -1.13 12.82 12.52
N THR A 82 -0.26 13.83 12.41
CA THR A 82 1.10 13.90 12.95
C THR A 82 1.55 15.35 13.07
N SER A 83 2.59 15.64 13.85
CA SER A 83 3.32 16.91 13.80
C SER A 83 4.44 16.90 12.76
N GLU A 84 4.97 18.08 12.40
CA GLU A 84 6.16 18.22 11.54
C GLU A 84 7.36 17.46 12.11
N LYS A 85 7.60 17.64 13.42
CA LYS A 85 8.72 17.00 14.12
C LYS A 85 8.64 15.48 14.08
N GLU A 86 7.47 14.91 14.32
CA GLU A 86 7.25 13.46 14.28
C GLU A 86 7.40 12.93 12.85
N LEU A 87 6.85 13.64 11.86
CA LEU A 87 6.95 13.24 10.47
C LEU A 87 8.40 13.29 9.96
N ASP A 88 9.15 14.32 10.32
CA ASP A 88 10.58 14.43 9.97
C ASP A 88 11.40 13.32 10.61
N HIS A 89 11.10 13.00 11.87
CA HIS A 89 11.73 11.87 12.56
C HIS A 89 11.44 10.53 11.87
N LEU A 90 10.17 10.26 11.54
CA LEU A 90 9.74 9.06 10.82
C LEU A 90 10.42 8.94 9.45
N ILE A 91 10.42 10.02 8.67
CA ILE A 91 11.05 10.05 7.34
C ILE A 91 12.55 9.79 7.46
N GLN A 92 13.24 10.43 8.41
CA GLN A 92 14.68 10.26 8.60
C GLN A 92 15.02 8.83 9.03
N ALA A 93 14.28 8.27 9.98
CA ALA A 93 14.54 6.91 10.46
C ALA A 93 14.23 5.84 9.39
N VAL A 94 13.22 6.05 8.54
CA VAL A 94 12.99 5.19 7.38
C VAL A 94 14.08 5.39 6.31
N GLU A 95 14.53 6.61 6.06
CA GLU A 95 15.63 6.93 5.13
C GLU A 95 16.93 6.20 5.55
N GLU A 96 17.25 6.17 6.83
CA GLU A 96 18.37 5.39 7.36
C GLU A 96 18.15 3.88 7.14
N ALA A 97 16.96 3.37 7.44
CA ALA A 97 16.63 1.96 7.27
C ALA A 97 16.66 1.48 5.81
N VAL A 98 16.26 2.31 4.83
CA VAL A 98 16.28 1.87 3.42
C VAL A 98 17.69 1.87 2.80
N ASN A 99 18.62 2.58 3.43
CA ASN A 99 20.02 2.67 3.00
C ASN A 99 20.92 1.62 3.67
N ASP A 100 20.40 0.89 4.66
CA ASP A 100 21.08 -0.23 5.32
C ASP A 100 21.07 -1.48 4.41
N PRO A 101 22.24 -1.95 3.92
CA PRO A 101 22.31 -3.09 2.99
C PRO A 101 21.87 -4.42 3.62
N ASP A 102 21.92 -4.54 4.96
CA ASP A 102 21.55 -5.77 5.67
C ASP A 102 20.03 -5.83 5.96
N ARG A 103 19.29 -4.76 5.64
CA ARG A 103 17.84 -4.76 5.81
C ARG A 103 17.13 -5.43 4.66
N VAL A 104 16.25 -6.35 5.07
CA VAL A 104 15.28 -7.00 4.20
C VAL A 104 13.90 -6.45 4.53
N GLN A 105 13.12 -6.18 3.48
CA GLN A 105 11.71 -5.85 3.57
C GLN A 105 10.91 -6.68 2.57
N VAL A 106 9.60 -6.57 2.62
CA VAL A 106 8.73 -7.09 1.57
C VAL A 106 7.93 -5.94 0.96
N THR A 107 7.51 -6.09 -0.29
CA THR A 107 6.52 -5.19 -0.88
C THR A 107 5.22 -5.25 -0.09
N PHE A 108 4.40 -4.21 -0.19
CA PHE A 108 2.97 -4.37 0.08
C PHE A 108 2.36 -5.42 -0.87
N THR A 109 1.19 -5.94 -0.53
CA THR A 109 0.50 -6.91 -1.38
C THR A 109 0.03 -6.25 -2.66
N LEU A 110 0.69 -6.59 -3.77
CA LEU A 110 0.23 -6.22 -5.09
C LEU A 110 -0.95 -7.12 -5.45
N VAL A 111 -2.07 -6.52 -5.84
CA VAL A 111 -3.27 -7.24 -6.25
C VAL A 111 -3.57 -6.92 -7.71
N GLN A 112 -3.73 -7.96 -8.52
CA GLN A 112 -4.20 -7.88 -9.89
C GLN A 112 -5.51 -8.66 -9.99
N VAL A 113 -6.51 -8.05 -10.62
CA VAL A 113 -7.82 -8.66 -10.86
C VAL A 113 -8.20 -8.40 -12.31
N TRP A 114 -8.68 -9.42 -13.01
CA TRP A 114 -9.12 -9.33 -14.39
C TRP A 114 -10.28 -10.30 -14.63
N GLY A 115 -11.08 -10.05 -15.66
CA GLY A 115 -12.21 -10.89 -16.06
C GLY A 115 -12.61 -10.56 -17.49
N VAL A 116 -13.69 -11.17 -17.95
CA VAL A 116 -14.24 -10.98 -19.30
C VAL A 116 -15.53 -10.17 -19.20
N VAL A 117 -15.78 -9.29 -20.16
CA VAL A 117 -17.09 -8.64 -20.29
C VAL A 117 -18.02 -9.65 -20.97
N GLY A 118 -19.10 -10.05 -20.29
CA GLY A 118 -20.10 -10.95 -20.88
C GLY A 118 -20.69 -10.34 -22.16
N GLU A 119 -21.14 -11.19 -23.09
CA GLU A 119 -21.81 -10.70 -24.30
C GLU A 119 -23.05 -9.89 -23.92
N ALA A 120 -23.26 -8.75 -24.59
CA ALA A 120 -24.48 -7.97 -24.41
C ALA A 120 -25.66 -8.86 -24.82
N LYS A 121 -26.52 -9.24 -23.86
CA LYS A 121 -27.80 -9.89 -24.18
C LYS A 121 -28.55 -8.97 -25.14
N THR A 122 -28.72 -9.44 -26.37
CA THR A 122 -29.48 -8.69 -27.37
C THR A 122 -30.95 -8.95 -27.10
N ASP A 123 -31.82 -7.96 -27.33
CA ASP A 123 -33.26 -7.95 -27.01
C ASP A 123 -34.10 -9.04 -27.74
N THR A 124 -33.45 -10.01 -28.39
CA THR A 124 -34.05 -11.11 -29.16
C THR A 124 -34.12 -12.43 -28.37
N ASP A 125 -33.60 -12.46 -27.13
CA ASP A 125 -33.61 -13.65 -26.26
C ASP A 125 -34.77 -13.67 -25.22
N LEU A 126 -35.85 -12.91 -25.45
CA LEU A 126 -37.09 -12.93 -24.65
C LEU A 126 -38.29 -13.46 -25.44
#